data_AF-A0A7Y2CS61-F1
#
_entry.id   AF-A0A7Y2CS61-F1
#
_cell.length_a   1.000
_cell.length_b   1.000
_cell.length_c   1.000
_cell.angle_alpha   90.00
_cell.angle_beta   90.00
_cell.angle_gamma   90.00
#
_symmetry.space_group_name_H-M   'P 1'
#
loop_
_entity.id
_entity.type
_entity.pdbx_description
1 polymer ?
#
loop_
_entity_poly.entity_id
_entity_poly.type
_entity_poly.pdbx_seq_one_letter_code
_entity_poly.pdbx_strand_id
1 'polypeptide(L)'
;SEPPRRPSGYRDYPLETVARIVFIRRAKVLGFTLKEINELLELRVRPRRNCAQVKQSADAKIADIDGKIASLRRMRRALKDLTKACEERTPTTECPILASLSKSENR
;
A
#
# COMPACT_ATOMS: atom_id res chain seq x y z
N SER A 1 -2.25 -24.45 -4.61
CA SER A 1 -1.78 -25.85 -4.61
C SER A 1 -0.33 -25.87 -4.17
N GLU A 2 0.05 -26.85 -3.35
CA GLU A 2 1.46 -27.05 -2.98
C GLU A 2 2.23 -27.56 -4.21
N PRO A 3 3.40 -26.97 -4.55
CA PRO A 3 4.18 -27.42 -5.69
C PRO A 3 4.70 -28.85 -5.47
N PRO A 4 4.82 -29.66 -6.54
CA PRO A 4 5.41 -30.99 -6.45
C PRO A 4 6.83 -30.90 -5.87
N ARG A 5 7.31 -31.98 -5.25
CA ARG A 5 8.68 -32.04 -4.71
C ARG A 5 9.55 -32.95 -5.56
N ARG A 6 10.82 -32.56 -5.73
CA ARG A 6 11.87 -33.41 -6.29
C ARG A 6 12.15 -34.58 -5.34
N PRO A 7 12.78 -35.67 -5.84
CA PRO A 7 13.23 -36.78 -4.98
C PRO A 7 14.13 -36.33 -3.82
N SER A 8 14.83 -35.20 -3.97
CA SER A 8 15.64 -34.57 -2.92
C SER A 8 14.86 -33.77 -1.87
N GLY A 9 13.51 -33.73 -1.95
CA GLY A 9 12.64 -33.03 -1.00
C GLY A 9 12.40 -31.54 -1.31
N TYR A 10 13.12 -30.96 -2.26
CA TYR A 10 12.94 -29.56 -2.67
C TYR A 10 11.67 -29.36 -3.48
N ARG A 11 10.98 -28.23 -3.28
CA ARG A 11 9.83 -27.82 -4.10
C ARG A 11 10.29 -27.57 -5.54
N ASP A 12 9.60 -28.18 -6.48
CA ASP A 12 9.81 -28.04 -7.91
C ASP A 12 8.81 -27.02 -8.45
N TYR A 13 9.32 -25.88 -8.91
CA TYR A 13 8.52 -24.76 -9.37
C TYR A 13 8.53 -24.67 -10.90
N PRO A 14 7.40 -24.90 -11.57
CA PRO A 14 7.32 -24.73 -13.01
C PRO A 14 7.40 -23.24 -13.39
N LEU A 15 7.80 -22.95 -14.64
CA LEU A 15 7.98 -21.58 -15.15
C LEU A 15 6.73 -20.71 -14.98
N GLU A 16 5.54 -21.30 -15.11
CA GLU A 16 4.26 -20.63 -14.85
C GLU A 16 4.13 -20.10 -13.41
N THR A 17 4.68 -20.82 -12.43
CA THR A 17 4.68 -20.41 -11.02
C THR A 17 5.61 -19.23 -10.82
N VAL A 18 6.77 -19.23 -11.48
CA VAL A 18 7.68 -18.07 -11.49
C VAL A 18 6.99 -16.85 -12.08
N ALA A 19 6.31 -16.99 -13.22
CA ALA A 19 5.58 -15.90 -13.86
C ALA A 19 4.43 -15.36 -12.98
N ARG A 20 3.75 -16.22 -12.23
CA ARG A 20 2.74 -15.83 -11.23
C ARG A 20 3.37 -15.04 -10.07
N ILE A 21 4.50 -15.48 -9.54
CA ILE A 21 5.21 -14.79 -8.45
C ILE A 21 5.68 -13.40 -8.91
N VAL A 22 6.24 -13.29 -10.12
CA VAL A 22 6.64 -12.00 -10.70
C VAL A 22 5.45 -11.06 -10.82
N PHE A 23 4.29 -11.56 -11.26
CA PHE A 23 3.05 -10.79 -11.31
C PHE A 23 2.65 -10.26 -9.93
N ILE A 24 2.58 -11.14 -8.92
CA ILE A 24 2.22 -10.79 -7.54
C ILE A 24 3.18 -9.73 -6.99
N ARG A 25 4.49 -9.92 -7.20
CA ARG A 25 5.51 -8.97 -6.73
C ARG A 25 5.32 -7.59 -7.34
N ARG A 26 5.11 -7.50 -8.66
CA ARG A 26 4.89 -6.22 -9.35
C ARG A 26 3.61 -5.53 -8.87
N ALA A 27 2.52 -6.26 -8.73
CA ALA A 27 1.26 -5.69 -8.24
C ALA A 27 1.38 -5.22 -6.78
N LYS A 28 2.15 -5.94 -5.93
CA LYS A 28 2.48 -5.48 -4.57
C LYS A 28 3.24 -4.16 -4.55
N VAL A 29 4.21 -3.97 -5.45
CA VAL A 29 4.94 -2.69 -5.58
C VAL A 29 3.99 -1.54 -5.93
N LEU A 30 2.95 -1.80 -6.73
CA LEU A 30 1.93 -0.83 -7.10
C LEU A 30 0.87 -0.58 -6.01
N GLY A 31 1.01 -1.18 -4.83
CA GLY A 31 0.11 -0.95 -3.70
C GLY A 31 -1.18 -1.79 -3.74
N PHE A 32 -1.24 -2.83 -4.57
CA PHE A 32 -2.34 -3.79 -4.50
C PHE A 32 -2.20 -4.72 -3.28
N THR A 33 -3.31 -4.95 -2.60
CA THR A 33 -3.48 -5.92 -1.53
C THR A 33 -3.47 -7.35 -2.08
N LEU A 34 -3.26 -8.36 -1.22
CA LEU A 34 -3.30 -9.76 -1.69
C LEU A 34 -4.67 -10.14 -2.27
N LYS A 35 -5.75 -9.54 -1.74
CA LYS A 35 -7.11 -9.74 -2.23
C LYS A 35 -7.27 -9.22 -3.66
N GLU A 36 -6.93 -7.96 -3.91
CA GLU A 36 -7.02 -7.35 -5.25
C GLU A 36 -6.10 -8.08 -6.25
N ILE A 37 -4.92 -8.53 -5.82
CA ILE A 37 -4.01 -9.32 -6.67
C ILE A 37 -4.64 -10.66 -7.07
N ASN A 38 -5.36 -11.31 -6.16
CA ASN A 38 -6.06 -12.55 -6.49
C ASN A 38 -7.15 -12.31 -7.55
N GLU A 39 -7.93 -11.23 -7.41
CA GLU A 39 -8.94 -10.83 -8.38
C GLU A 39 -8.30 -10.57 -9.76
N LEU A 40 -7.17 -9.86 -9.82
CA LEU A 40 -6.43 -9.63 -11.07
C LEU A 40 -5.88 -10.93 -11.70
N LEU A 41 -5.46 -11.90 -10.88
CA LEU A 41 -5.01 -13.22 -11.35
C LEU A 41 -6.17 -14.02 -11.97
N GLU A 42 -7.37 -13.93 -11.42
CA GLU A 42 -8.58 -14.57 -11.95
C GLU A 42 -9.04 -13.94 -13.28
N LEU A 43 -8.81 -12.64 -13.47
CA LEU A 43 -9.06 -11.98 -14.75
C LEU A 43 -8.06 -12.43 -15.83
N ARG A 44 -6.79 -12.65 -15.45
CA ARG A 44 -5.72 -13.06 -16.36
C ARG A 44 -5.96 -14.42 -17.02
N VAL A 45 -6.60 -15.37 -16.32
CA VAL A 45 -6.88 -16.71 -16.87
C VAL A 45 -8.03 -16.73 -17.90
N ARG A 46 -8.64 -15.58 -18.21
CA ARG A 46 -9.70 -15.44 -19.22
C ARG A 46 -9.24 -14.59 -20.43
N PRO A 47 -8.35 -15.09 -21.29
CA PRO A 47 -7.65 -14.30 -22.32
C PRO A 47 -8.56 -13.70 -23.42
N ARG A 48 -9.82 -14.15 -23.54
CA ARG A 48 -10.81 -13.61 -24.50
C ARG A 48 -11.70 -12.50 -23.92
N ARG A 49 -11.49 -12.07 -22.67
CA ARG A 49 -12.24 -10.97 -22.07
C ARG A 49 -11.56 -9.62 -22.31
N ASN A 50 -12.38 -8.57 -22.43
CA ASN A 50 -11.88 -7.21 -22.50
C ASN A 50 -11.17 -6.81 -21.19
N CYS A 51 -10.28 -5.82 -21.27
CA CYS A 51 -9.51 -5.34 -20.12
C CYS A 51 -10.28 -4.39 -19.19
N ALA A 52 -11.61 -4.25 -19.35
CA ALA A 52 -12.38 -3.23 -18.63
C ALA A 52 -12.32 -3.41 -17.10
N GLN A 53 -12.42 -4.65 -16.61
CA GLN A 53 -12.34 -4.95 -15.18
C GLN A 53 -10.92 -4.72 -14.61
N VAL A 54 -9.89 -4.99 -15.40
CA VAL A 54 -8.50 -4.70 -15.03
C VAL A 54 -8.28 -3.19 -14.94
N LYS A 55 -8.78 -2.44 -15.94
CA LYS A 55 -8.73 -0.97 -15.94
C LYS A 55 -9.45 -0.40 -14.72
N GLN A 56 -10.67 -0.85 -14.43
CA GLN A 56 -11.43 -0.42 -13.25
C GLN A 56 -10.67 -0.65 -11.94
N SER A 57 -10.01 -1.80 -11.81
CA SER A 57 -9.19 -2.11 -10.62
C SER A 57 -7.98 -1.17 -10.50
N ALA A 58 -7.36 -0.81 -11.62
CA ALA A 58 -6.26 0.16 -11.64
C ALA A 58 -6.75 1.58 -11.30
N ASP A 59 -7.86 2.02 -11.88
CA ASP A 59 -8.46 3.33 -11.62
C ASP A 59 -8.86 3.47 -10.13
N ALA A 60 -9.43 2.42 -9.54
CA ALA A 60 -9.73 2.37 -8.11
C ALA A 60 -8.47 2.45 -7.24
N LYS A 61 -7.38 1.77 -7.64
CA LYS A 61 -6.10 1.84 -6.94
C LYS A 61 -5.48 3.24 -7.00
N ILE A 62 -5.58 3.91 -8.15
CA ILE A 62 -5.13 5.30 -8.32
C ILE A 62 -5.90 6.20 -7.36
N ALA A 63 -7.22 6.08 -7.29
CA ALA A 63 -8.04 6.88 -6.38
C ALA A 63 -7.68 6.68 -4.89
N ASP A 64 -7.41 5.43 -4.46
CA ASP A 64 -6.93 5.13 -3.10
C ASP A 64 -5.55 5.79 -2.82
N ILE A 65 -4.63 5.71 -3.78
CA ILE A 65 -3.30 6.35 -3.69
C ILE A 65 -3.45 7.87 -3.57
N ASP A 66 -4.27 8.49 -4.39
CA ASP A 66 -4.51 9.94 -4.36
C ASP A 66 -5.13 10.40 -3.03
N GLY A 67 -6.07 9.61 -2.48
CA GLY A 67 -6.64 9.84 -1.15
C GLY A 67 -5.58 9.79 -0.05
N LYS A 68 -4.69 8.79 -0.09
CA LYS A 68 -3.55 8.67 0.85
C LYS A 68 -2.58 9.83 0.72
N ILE A 69 -2.23 10.24 -0.50
CA ILE A 69 -1.37 11.40 -0.76
C ILE A 69 -2.01 12.67 -0.18
N ALA A 70 -3.30 12.89 -0.40
CA ALA A 70 -4.00 14.04 0.16
C ALA A 70 -3.96 14.06 1.69
N SER A 71 -4.15 12.89 2.33
CA SER A 71 -4.05 12.74 3.78
C SER A 71 -2.63 13.00 4.31
N LEU A 72 -1.62 12.39 3.70
CA LEU A 72 -0.20 12.61 4.04
C LEU A 72 0.20 14.07 3.87
N ARG A 73 -0.28 14.75 2.82
CA ARG A 73 -0.06 16.18 2.61
C ARG A 73 -0.71 17.03 3.71
N ARG A 74 -1.90 16.67 4.19
CA ARG A 74 -2.56 17.35 5.32
C ARG A 74 -1.75 17.18 6.61
N MET A 75 -1.41 15.94 6.96
CA MET A 75 -0.61 15.64 8.15
C MET A 75 0.75 16.35 8.11
N ARG A 76 1.43 16.35 6.96
CA ARG A 76 2.70 17.07 6.77
C ARG A 76 2.56 18.57 7.00
N ARG A 77 1.46 19.20 6.55
CA ARG A 77 1.22 20.63 6.78
C ARG A 77 1.02 20.93 8.25
N ALA A 78 0.15 20.17 8.93
CA ALA A 78 -0.07 20.32 10.36
C ALA A 78 1.23 20.18 11.15
N LEU A 79 2.04 19.15 10.85
CA LEU A 79 3.34 18.96 11.49
C LEU A 79 4.30 20.12 11.21
N LYS A 80 4.35 20.63 9.98
CA LYS A 80 5.16 21.82 9.63
C LYS A 80 4.76 23.04 10.45
N ASP A 81 3.47 23.30 10.61
CA ASP A 81 2.99 24.46 11.36
C ASP A 81 3.33 24.34 12.85
N LEU A 82 3.19 23.14 13.42
CA LEU A 82 3.63 22.86 14.80
C LEU A 82 5.14 23.02 14.98
N THR A 83 5.95 22.54 14.02
CA THR A 83 7.41 22.70 14.10
C THR A 83 7.86 24.15 14.01
N LYS A 84 7.16 25.01 13.26
CA LYS A 84 7.47 26.44 13.20
C LYS A 84 7.18 27.17 14.51
N ALA A 85 6.18 26.71 15.26
CA ALA A 85 5.82 27.27 16.55
C ALA A 85 6.77 26.83 17.68
N CYS A 86 7.54 25.75 17.47
CA CYS A 86 8.46 25.22 18.46
C CYS A 86 9.82 25.90 18.34
N GLU A 87 10.30 26.51 19.42
CA GLU A 87 11.67 27.03 19.50
C GLU A 87 12.58 25.99 20.17
N GLU A 88 13.84 25.89 19.73
CA GLU A 88 14.77 24.85 20.20
C GLU A 88 15.10 24.95 21.70
N ARG A 89 14.94 26.14 22.30
CA ARG A 89 15.24 26.41 23.71
C ARG A 89 14.01 26.33 24.62
N THR A 90 12.82 26.06 24.07
CA THR A 90 11.60 25.93 24.87
C THR A 90 11.65 24.66 25.72
N PRO A 91 11.41 24.73 27.04
CA PRO A 91 11.25 23.55 27.87
C PRO A 91 10.15 22.62 27.34
N THR A 92 10.29 21.31 27.52
CA THR A 92 9.29 20.34 27.03
C THR A 92 7.91 20.56 27.62
N THR A 93 7.81 21.12 28.83
CA THR A 93 6.56 21.52 29.48
C THR A 93 5.79 22.62 28.73
N GLU A 94 6.49 23.41 27.92
CA GLU A 94 5.95 24.51 27.12
C GLU A 94 5.98 24.20 25.60
N CYS A 95 6.40 22.99 25.22
CA CYS A 95 6.54 22.61 23.82
C CYS A 95 5.18 22.62 23.09
N PRO A 96 4.99 23.46 22.06
CA PRO A 96 3.71 23.55 21.35
C PRO A 96 3.29 22.27 20.65
N ILE A 97 4.25 21.46 20.20
CA ILE A 97 4.00 20.14 19.60
C ILE A 97 3.36 19.21 20.63
N LEU A 98 3.99 19.06 21.80
CA LEU A 98 3.46 18.20 22.88
C LEU A 98 2.12 18.70 23.39
N ALA A 99 1.96 20.02 23.53
CA ALA A 99 0.69 20.64 23.92
C ALA A 99 -0.43 20.38 22.88
N SER A 100 -0.10 20.38 21.58
CA SER A 100 -1.08 20.07 20.53
C SER A 100 -1.46 18.59 20.48
N LEU A 101 -0.56 17.67 20.83
CA LEU A 101 -0.81 16.23 20.84
C LEU A 101 -1.53 15.76 22.11
N SER A 102 -1.34 16.47 23.24
CA SER A 102 -2.00 16.16 24.51
C SER A 102 -3.42 16.71 24.61
N LYS A 103 -3.76 17.71 23.79
CA LYS A 103 -5.15 18.12 23.55
C LYS A 103 -5.86 16.99 22.83
N SER A 104 -6.47 16.10 23.61
CA SER A 104 -7.38 15.06 23.11
C SER A 104 -8.40 15.70 22.17
N GLU A 105 -8.53 15.17 20.96
CA GLU A 105 -9.57 15.59 20.03
C GLU A 105 -10.93 15.28 20.66
N ASN A 106 -11.61 16.31 21.13
CA ASN A 106 -13.02 16.23 21.45
C ASN A 106 -13.78 16.33 20.12
N ARG A 107 -14.00 15.18 19.46
CA ARG A 107 -14.92 15.04 18.33
C ARG A 107 -15.58 13.67 18.33
#